data_AF-A0A5K1DG97-F1
#
_entry.id   AF-A0A5K1DG97-F1
#
_cell.length_a   1.000
_cell.length_b   1.000
_cell.length_c   1.000
_cell.angle_alpha   90.00
_cell.angle_beta   90.00
_cell.angle_gamma   90.00
#
_symmetry.space_group_name_H-M   'P 1'
#
loop_
_entity.id
_entity.type
_entity.pdbx_description
1 polymer ?
#
loop_
_entity_poly.entity_id
_entity_poly.type
_entity_poly.pdbx_seq_one_letter_code
_entity_poly.pdbx_strand_id
1 'polypeptide(L)' 'GRDVSIENLHRGFTHVFESTFESTEGIAEYVSHPAHVEFANEFLPTLEKFVVVDYKPATVNL' A
#
# COMPACT_ATOMS: atom_id res chain seq x y z
N GLY A 1 -5.84 -7.43 2.82
CA GLY A 1 -7.11 -7.85 3.47
C GLY A 1 -8.26 -6.97 3.03
N ARG A 2 -9.50 -7.42 3.24
CA ARG A 2 -10.72 -6.61 3.01
C ARG A 2 -11.10 -5.87 4.30
N ASP A 3 -11.59 -4.64 4.17
CA ASP A 3 -12.10 -3.86 5.31
C ASP A 3 -13.26 -4.59 6.00
N VAL A 4 -13.23 -4.57 7.34
CA VAL A 4 -14.23 -5.15 8.24
C VAL A 4 -14.65 -4.15 9.34
N SER A 5 -14.28 -2.87 9.18
CA SER A 5 -14.64 -1.80 10.11
C SER A 5 -16.16 -1.60 10.20
N ILE A 6 -16.64 -1.19 11.37
CA ILE A 6 -18.06 -0.87 11.61
C ILE A 6 -18.28 0.63 11.86
N GLU A 7 -17.20 1.39 12.04
CA GLU A 7 -17.22 2.80 12.37
C GLU A 7 -17.58 3.71 11.18
N ASN A 8 -17.68 3.17 9.96
CA ASN A 8 -17.98 3.90 8.73
C ASN A 8 -17.00 5.06 8.44
N LEU A 9 -15.75 4.92 8.89
CA LEU A 9 -14.67 5.90 8.69
C LEU A 9 -13.71 5.53 7.55
N HIS A 10 -13.94 4.40 6.87
CA HIS A 10 -13.09 3.88 5.79
C HIS A 10 -13.13 4.73 4.51
N ARG A 11 -13.96 5.78 4.45
CA ARG A 11 -14.07 6.73 3.31
C ARG A 11 -14.22 6.05 1.95
N GLY A 12 -14.84 4.87 1.89
CA GLY A 12 -15.01 4.08 0.66
C GLY A 12 -13.78 3.29 0.19
N PHE A 13 -12.67 3.27 0.94
CA PHE A 13 -11.65 2.24 0.75
C PHE A 13 -12.19 0.89 1.23
N THR A 14 -11.81 -0.20 0.55
CA THR A 14 -12.38 -1.54 0.79
C THR A 14 -11.34 -2.62 1.05
N HIS A 15 -10.08 -2.38 0.69
CA HIS A 15 -8.98 -3.34 0.84
C HIS A 15 -7.71 -2.63 1.28
N VAL A 16 -6.85 -3.36 1.97
CA VAL A 16 -5.47 -2.97 2.32
C VAL A 16 -4.52 -3.99 1.73
N PHE A 17 -3.45 -3.53 1.09
CA PHE A 17 -2.32 -4.33 0.67
C PHE A 17 -1.10 -3.86 1.47
N GLU A 18 -0.39 -4.79 2.10
CA GLU A 18 0.82 -4.51 2.87
C GLU A 18 1.98 -5.26 2.21
N SER A 19 3.09 -4.57 1.99
CA SER A 19 4.34 -5.14 1.51
C SER A 19 5.45 -4.71 2.46
N THR A 20 6.28 -5.65 2.90
CA THR A 20 7.37 -5.38 3.84
C THR A 20 8.69 -5.29 3.08
N PHE A 21 9.45 -4.23 3.36
CA PHE A 21 10.78 -4.01 2.81
C PHE A 21 11.77 -3.81 3.95
N GLU A 22 13.01 -4.28 3.78
CA GLU A 22 14.05 -4.11 4.79
C GLU A 22 14.59 -2.67 4.88
N SER A 23 14.43 -1.88 3.81
CA SER A 23 14.96 -0.52 3.73
C SER A 23 14.11 0.40 2.86
N THR A 24 14.38 1.70 2.96
CA THR A 24 13.78 2.72 2.10
C THR A 24 14.23 2.59 0.65
N GLU A 25 15.45 2.12 0.43
CA GLU A 25 16.02 1.88 -0.90
C GLU A 25 15.32 0.70 -1.58
N GLY A 26 14.94 -0.33 -0.81
CA GLY A 26 14.17 -1.47 -1.31
C GLY A 26 12.79 -1.06 -1.87
N ILE A 27 12.17 -0.02 -1.30
CA ILE A 27 10.92 0.55 -1.84
C ILE A 27 11.19 1.21 -3.20
N ALA A 28 12.27 1.99 -3.33
CA ALA A 28 12.63 2.65 -4.58
C ALA A 28 12.97 1.64 -5.70
N GLU A 29 13.70 0.57 -5.36
CA GLU A 29 13.98 -0.54 -6.27
C GLU A 29 12.69 -1.24 -6.70
N TYR A 30 11.79 -1.55 -5.77
CA TYR A 30 10.48 -2.14 -6.08
C TYR A 30 9.65 -1.26 -7.00
N VAL A 31 9.51 0.03 -6.70
CA VAL A 31 8.69 0.96 -7.49
C VAL A 31 9.22 1.10 -8.91
N SER A 32 10.54 1.12 -9.09
CA SER A 32 11.19 1.24 -10.40
C SER A 32 11.33 -0.09 -11.15
N HIS A 33 11.08 -1.22 -10.50
CA HIS A 33 11.24 -2.54 -11.10
C HIS A 33 10.29 -2.73 -12.30
N PRO A 34 10.76 -3.20 -13.47
CA PRO A 34 9.92 -3.32 -14.68
C PRO A 34 8.65 -4.15 -14.46
N ALA A 35 8.74 -5.26 -13.72
CA ALA A 35 7.57 -6.10 -13.41
C ALA A 35 6.52 -5.40 -12.52
N HIS A 36 6.96 -4.52 -11.61
CA HIS A 36 6.03 -3.70 -10.82
C HIS A 36 5.32 -2.69 -11.72
N VAL A 37 6.07 -2.00 -12.59
CA VAL A 37 5.52 -1.01 -13.53
C VAL A 37 4.51 -1.67 -14.48
N GLU A 38 4.84 -2.84 -15.03
CA GLU A 38 3.94 -3.61 -15.89
C GLU A 38 2.64 -3.96 -15.17
N PHE A 39 2.73 -4.55 -13.97
CA PHE A 39 1.55 -4.88 -13.17
C PHE A 39 0.74 -3.65 -12.76
N ALA A 40 1.40 -2.55 -12.37
CA ALA A 40 0.72 -1.31 -11.98
C ALA A 40 -0.10 -0.73 -13.15
N ASN A 41 0.40 -0.81 -14.38
CA ASN A 41 -0.33 -0.37 -15.57
C ASN A 41 -1.61 -1.19 -15.82
N GLU A 42 -1.63 -2.47 -15.44
CA GLU A 42 -2.82 -3.31 -15.53
C GLU A 42 -3.78 -3.09 -14.34
N PHE A 43 -3.23 -2.94 -13.13
CA PHE A 43 -3.99 -2.92 -11.89
C PHE A 43 -4.63 -1.56 -11.59
N LEU A 44 -3.89 -0.46 -11.74
CA LEU A 44 -4.37 0.89 -11.38
C LEU A 44 -5.68 1.31 -12.09
N PRO A 45 -5.91 1.00 -13.38
CA PRO A 45 -7.17 1.30 -14.05
C PRO A 45 -8.40 0.61 -13.45
N THR A 46 -8.21 -0.46 -12.67
CA THR A 46 -9.31 -1.18 -12.00
C THR A 46 -9.72 -0.56 -10.66
N LEU A 47 -8.98 0.43 -10.18
CA LEU A 47 -9.21 1.09 -8.89
C LEU A 47 -10.02 2.38 -9.08
N GLU A 48 -11.08 2.55 -8.28
CA GLU A 48 -11.79 3.84 -8.21
C GLU A 48 -10.92 4.92 -7.54
N LYS A 49 -10.14 4.53 -6.52
CA LYS A 49 -9.19 5.38 -5.79
C LYS A 49 -8.20 4.52 -5.00
N PHE A 50 -7.04 5.08 -4.69
CA PHE A 50 -6.02 4.44 -3.87
C PHE A 50 -5.26 5.46 -3.02
N VAL A 51 -4.62 4.98 -1.96
CA VAL A 51 -3.69 5.74 -1.12
C VAL A 51 -2.49 4.84 -0.83
N VAL A 52 -1.29 5.42 -0.87
CA VAL A 52 -0.04 4.73 -0.55
C VAL A 52 0.60 5.45 0.64
N VAL A 53 1.09 4.67 1.61
CA VAL A 53 1.79 5.18 2.79
C VAL A 53 3.03 4.32 3.03
N ASP A 54 4.20 4.94 2.91
CA ASP A 54 5.47 4.32 3.31
C ASP A 54 5.80 4.77 4.74
N TYR A 55 6.06 3.80 5.63
CA TYR A 55 6.37 4.09 7.02
C TYR A 55 7.34 3.07 7.60
N LYS A 56 8.06 3.47 8.64
CA LYS A 56 8.83 2.56 9.49
C LYS A 56 8.00 2.31 10.76
N PRO A 57 7.63 1.05 11.10
CA PRO A 57 6.96 0.76 12.35
C PRO A 57 7.79 1.27 13.53
N ALA A 58 7.19 2.14 14.34
CA ALA A 58 7.85 2.72 15.51
C ALA A 58 7.03 2.36 16.76
N THR A 59 7.72 1.82 17.77
CA THR A 59 7.12 1.58 19.09
C THR A 59 7.50 2.75 20.00
N VAL A 60 6.50 3.32 20.68
CA VAL A 60 6.75 4.30 21.74
C VAL A 60 6.98 3.54 23.04
N ASN A 61 8.22 3.49 23.50
CA ASN A 61 8.56 2.97 24.83
C ASN A 61 8.45 4.12 25.83
N LEU A 62 7.47 4.04 26.72
CA LEU A 62 7.25 4.98 27.82
C LEU A 62 8.13 4.65 29.03
#